data_AF-A0A838JY17-F1
#
_entry.id   AF-A0A838JY17-F1
#
_cell.length_a   1.000
_cell.length_b   1.000
_cell.length_c   1.000
_cell.angle_alpha   90.00
_cell.angle_beta   90.00
_cell.angle_gamma   90.00
#
_symmetry.space_group_name_H-M   'P 1'
#
loop_
_entity.id
_entity.type
_entity.pdbx_description
1 polymer ?
#
loop_
_entity_poly.entity_id
_entity_poly.type
_entity_poly.pdbx_seq_one_letter_code
_entity_poly.pdbx_strand_id
1 'polypeptide(L)'
;MRFRYDPQSGALYFRLREGKIEETLDLPSPGGYMDVDPEGNVMGLEFLSLQEYVTFLSGFGGEVELPERVDADAYDEAMRRAFEEVPTGETPADVLDFFRETFLPRTNRERAGGV
;
A
#
# COMPACT_ATOMS: atom_id res chain seq x y z
N MET A 1 3.23 -4.09 8.75
CA MET A 1 2.47 -3.97 7.49
C MET A 1 3.44 -4.07 6.32
N ARG A 2 3.13 -4.87 5.30
CA ARG A 2 3.96 -5.09 4.10
C ARG A 2 3.09 -5.03 2.85
N PHE A 3 3.59 -4.37 1.83
CA PHE A 3 2.98 -4.31 0.50
C PHE A 3 3.83 -5.11 -0.47
N ARG A 4 3.20 -5.89 -1.36
CA ARG A 4 3.89 -6.60 -2.43
C ARG A 4 3.05 -6.54 -3.70
N TYR A 5 3.71 -6.25 -4.81
CA TYR A 5 3.17 -6.37 -6.15
C TYR A 5 3.89 -7.52 -6.87
N ASP A 6 3.13 -8.39 -7.52
CA ASP A 6 3.68 -9.42 -8.40
C ASP A 6 3.52 -8.95 -9.87
N PRO A 7 4.61 -8.59 -10.56
CA PRO A 7 4.53 -8.09 -11.94
C PRO A 7 4.15 -9.18 -12.96
N GLN A 8 4.27 -10.47 -12.61
CA GLN A 8 3.89 -11.54 -13.52
C GLN A 8 2.38 -11.73 -13.60
N SER A 9 1.71 -11.71 -12.45
CA SER A 9 0.26 -11.87 -12.35
C SER A 9 -0.51 -10.55 -12.33
N GLY A 10 0.15 -9.45 -11.93
CA GLY A 10 -0.50 -8.17 -11.66
C GLY A 10 -1.07 -8.06 -10.24
N ALA A 11 -0.91 -9.10 -9.41
CA ALA A 11 -1.55 -9.17 -8.10
C ALA A 11 -0.93 -8.23 -7.06
N LEU A 12 -1.79 -7.72 -6.18
CA LEU A 12 -1.47 -6.82 -5.08
C LEU A 12 -1.73 -7.53 -3.74
N TYR A 13 -0.75 -7.50 -2.86
CA TYR A 13 -0.82 -8.11 -1.53
C TYR A 13 -0.57 -7.05 -0.46
N PHE A 14 -1.50 -6.98 0.49
CA PHE A 14 -1.47 -6.09 1.64
C PHE A 14 -1.41 -6.95 2.89
N ARG A 15 -0.22 -7.16 3.47
CA ARG A 15 -0.08 -7.81 4.77
C ARG A 15 -0.21 -6.78 5.87
N LEU A 16 -1.32 -6.76 6.59
CA LEU A 16 -1.56 -5.78 7.65
C LEU A 16 -0.79 -6.14 8.93
N ARG A 17 -0.78 -7.44 9.27
CA ARG A 17 -0.24 -7.96 10.54
C ARG A 17 0.56 -9.25 10.30
N GLU A 18 1.51 -9.54 11.19
CA GLU A 18 2.20 -10.83 11.22
C GLU A 18 1.38 -11.83 12.05
N GLY A 19 1.46 -13.13 11.72
CA GLY A 19 0.71 -14.17 12.44
C GLY A 19 0.22 -15.30 11.54
N LYS A 20 -0.50 -16.25 12.14
CA LYS A 20 -1.10 -17.39 11.43
C LYS A 20 -2.34 -16.91 10.66
N ILE A 21 -2.44 -17.34 9.40
CA ILE A 21 -3.69 -17.28 8.64
C ILE A 21 -4.43 -18.58 8.91
N GLU A 22 -5.67 -18.49 9.36
CA GLU A 22 -6.57 -19.64 9.49
C GLU A 22 -7.37 -19.85 8.21
N GLU A 23 -7.91 -18.77 7.67
CA GLU A 23 -8.81 -18.80 6.52
C GLU A 23 -8.58 -17.61 5.59
N THR A 24 -8.85 -17.83 4.31
CA THR A 24 -8.91 -16.79 3.28
C THR A 24 -10.35 -16.72 2.78
N LEU A 25 -10.96 -15.56 2.90
CA LEU A 25 -12.35 -15.29 2.53
C LEU A 25 -12.43 -14.51 1.23
N ASP A 26 -13.40 -14.84 0.38
CA ASP A 26 -13.73 -14.03 -0.79
C ASP A 26 -14.34 -12.68 -0.39
N LEU A 27 -13.85 -11.60 -0.98
CA LEU A 27 -14.48 -10.30 -0.86
C LEU A 27 -15.72 -10.21 -1.77
N PRO A 28 -16.66 -9.28 -1.51
CA PRO A 28 -17.86 -9.12 -2.33
C PRO A 28 -17.60 -8.82 -3.82
N SER A 29 -16.42 -8.28 -4.14
CA SER A 29 -15.95 -8.08 -5.51
C SER A 29 -15.11 -9.26 -5.98
N PRO A 30 -15.31 -9.75 -7.23
CA PRO A 30 -14.48 -10.83 -7.76
C PRO A 30 -13.00 -10.44 -7.76
N GLY A 31 -12.14 -11.41 -7.49
CA GLY A 31 -10.69 -11.24 -7.49
C GLY A 31 -10.13 -10.44 -6.32
N GLY A 32 -10.89 -10.29 -5.24
CA GLY A 32 -10.41 -9.78 -3.95
C GLY A 32 -10.56 -10.83 -2.85
N TYR A 33 -9.54 -10.96 -2.00
CA TYR A 33 -9.49 -11.93 -0.92
C TYR A 33 -9.04 -11.28 0.39
N MET A 34 -9.49 -11.84 1.52
CA MET A 34 -9.16 -11.38 2.86
C MET A 34 -8.68 -12.52 3.73
N ASP A 35 -7.46 -12.41 4.24
CA ASP A 35 -6.89 -13.37 5.18
C ASP A 35 -7.32 -13.02 6.61
N VAL A 36 -7.77 -14.00 7.37
CA VAL A 36 -8.14 -13.85 8.78
C VAL A 36 -7.38 -14.84 9.68
N ASP A 37 -7.14 -14.43 10.93
CA ASP A 37 -6.62 -15.31 11.98
C ASP A 37 -7.76 -16.12 12.65
N PRO A 38 -7.45 -17.07 13.56
CA PRO A 38 -8.47 -17.87 14.25
C PRO A 38 -9.49 -17.04 15.05
N GLU A 39 -9.12 -15.82 15.45
CA GLU A 39 -9.96 -14.88 16.17
C GLU A 39 -10.82 -14.00 15.24
N GLY A 40 -10.66 -14.13 13.92
CA GLY A 40 -11.38 -13.37 12.90
C GLY A 40 -10.79 -11.99 12.63
N ASN A 41 -9.59 -11.69 13.12
CA ASN A 41 -8.93 -10.43 12.79
C ASN A 41 -8.38 -10.47 11.36
N VAL A 42 -8.51 -9.34 10.66
CA VAL A 42 -7.93 -9.18 9.33
C VAL A 42 -6.39 -9.15 9.40
N MET A 43 -5.78 -10.08 8.70
CA MET A 43 -4.33 -10.26 8.59
C MET A 43 -3.78 -9.69 7.29
N GLY A 44 -4.56 -9.75 6.21
CA GLY A 44 -4.18 -9.19 4.93
C GLY A 44 -5.31 -9.15 3.91
N LEU A 45 -5.02 -8.49 2.80
CA LEU A 45 -5.88 -8.42 1.62
C LEU A 45 -5.06 -8.78 0.38
N GLU A 46 -5.68 -9.47 -0.56
CA GLU A 46 -5.12 -9.75 -1.88
C GLU A 46 -6.10 -9.30 -2.96
N PHE A 47 -5.57 -8.71 -4.04
CA PHE A 47 -6.34 -8.38 -5.23
C PHE A 47 -5.60 -8.89 -6.47
N LEU A 48 -6.30 -9.52 -7.40
CA LEU A 48 -5.70 -10.09 -8.60
C LEU A 48 -5.14 -9.04 -9.56
N SER A 49 -5.67 -7.82 -9.52
CA SER A 49 -5.06 -6.66 -10.17
C SER A 49 -5.40 -5.35 -9.46
N LEU A 50 -4.78 -4.27 -9.93
CA LEU A 50 -5.11 -2.91 -9.52
C LEU A 50 -6.57 -2.54 -9.81
N GLN A 51 -7.16 -3.11 -10.88
CA GLN A 51 -8.55 -2.85 -11.24
C GLN A 51 -9.53 -3.40 -10.19
N GLU A 52 -9.30 -4.62 -9.69
CA GLU A 52 -10.13 -5.19 -8.61
C GLU A 52 -9.99 -4.38 -7.32
N TYR A 53 -8.78 -3.92 -7.00
CA TYR A 53 -8.56 -3.04 -5.84
C TYR A 53 -9.35 -1.73 -5.94
N VAL A 54 -9.28 -1.04 -7.08
CA VAL A 54 -10.03 0.20 -7.34
C VAL A 54 -11.53 -0.04 -7.26
N THR A 55 -12.01 -1.13 -7.86
CA THR A 55 -13.42 -1.51 -7.87
C THR A 55 -13.92 -1.76 -6.46
N PHE A 56 -13.16 -2.52 -5.66
CA PHE A 56 -13.46 -2.79 -4.27
C PHE A 56 -13.57 -1.50 -3.46
N LEU A 57 -12.56 -0.63 -3.51
CA LEU A 57 -12.56 0.64 -2.76
C LEU A 57 -13.74 1.54 -3.14
N SER A 58 -14.02 1.66 -4.44
CA SER A 58 -15.12 2.47 -4.94
C SER A 58 -16.48 1.99 -4.39
N GLY A 59 -16.65 0.68 -4.21
CA GLY A 59 -17.86 0.09 -3.62
C GLY A 59 -18.11 0.50 -2.15
N PHE A 60 -17.07 0.95 -1.44
CA PHE A 60 -17.17 1.41 -0.05
C PHE A 60 -16.99 2.93 0.08
N GLY A 61 -17.07 3.68 -1.03
CA GLY A 61 -16.88 5.13 -1.04
C GLY A 61 -15.42 5.57 -0.84
N GLY A 62 -14.46 4.66 -1.01
CA GLY A 62 -13.05 4.99 -1.12
C GLY A 62 -12.73 5.55 -2.50
N GLU A 63 -11.74 6.44 -2.57
CA GLU A 63 -11.28 7.05 -3.82
C GLU A 63 -9.86 6.56 -4.13
N VAL A 64 -9.61 6.24 -5.39
CA VAL A 64 -8.26 6.01 -5.92
C VAL A 64 -8.01 7.05 -7.01
N GLU A 65 -7.10 7.98 -6.74
CA GLU A 65 -6.61 8.90 -7.76
C GLU A 65 -5.51 8.20 -8.57
N LEU A 66 -5.85 7.80 -9.79
CA LEU A 66 -4.87 7.37 -10.78
C LEU A 66 -4.60 8.55 -11.74
N PRO A 67 -3.37 9.08 -11.81
CA PRO A 67 -3.06 10.17 -12.72
C PRO A 67 -3.22 9.72 -14.18
N GLU A 68 -3.88 10.53 -15.01
CA GLU A 68 -4.14 10.23 -16.42
C GLU A 68 -2.86 10.05 -17.26
N ARG A 69 -1.78 10.74 -16.85
CA ARG A 69 -0.46 10.60 -17.44
C ARG A 69 0.60 10.66 -16.36
N VAL A 70 1.43 9.64 -16.36
CA VAL A 70 2.73 9.66 -15.71
C VAL A 70 3.70 10.18 -16.76
N ASP A 71 4.29 11.36 -16.54
CA ASP A 71 5.42 11.80 -17.34
C ASP A 71 6.55 10.77 -17.12
N ALA A 72 6.92 10.05 -18.18
CA ALA A 72 7.85 8.94 -18.10
C ALA A 72 9.23 9.39 -17.60
N ASP A 73 9.67 10.59 -17.99
CA ASP A 73 10.94 11.15 -17.55
C ASP A 73 10.86 11.54 -16.08
N ALA A 74 9.74 12.14 -15.65
CA ALA A 74 9.51 12.47 -14.25
C ALA A 74 9.36 11.22 -13.37
N TYR A 75 8.77 10.14 -13.90
CA TYR A 75 8.64 8.86 -13.21
C TYR A 75 9.97 8.14 -13.12
N ASP A 76 10.74 8.08 -14.20
CA ASP A 76 12.07 7.48 -14.17
C ASP A 76 13.00 8.26 -13.25
N GLU A 77 12.91 9.60 -13.22
CA GLU A 77 13.63 10.43 -12.27
C GLU A 77 13.16 10.21 -10.83
N ALA A 78 11.85 10.16 -10.57
CA ALA A 78 11.29 9.90 -9.25
C ALA A 78 11.65 8.49 -8.74
N MET A 79 11.59 7.47 -9.59
CA MET A 79 11.98 6.10 -9.28
C MET A 79 13.48 6.00 -9.04
N ARG A 80 14.31 6.62 -9.89
CA ARG A 80 15.76 6.68 -9.70
C ARG A 80 16.11 7.35 -8.37
N ARG A 81 15.47 8.48 -8.06
CA ARG A 81 15.66 9.19 -6.79
C ARG A 81 15.21 8.35 -5.60
N ALA A 82 14.05 7.71 -5.69
CA ALA A 82 13.55 6.84 -4.63
C ALA A 82 14.50 5.67 -4.36
N PHE A 83 15.11 5.07 -5.39
CA PHE A 83 16.08 3.98 -5.24
C PHE A 83 17.50 4.44 -4.84
N GLU A 84 17.94 5.63 -5.23
CA GLU A 84 19.22 6.22 -4.81
C GLU A 84 19.19 6.72 -3.36
N GLU A 85 18.03 7.20 -2.90
CA GLU A 85 17.81 7.69 -1.53
C GLU A 85 17.41 6.59 -0.53
N VAL A 86 17.12 5.35 -0.97
CA VAL A 86 17.00 4.23 -0.03
C VAL A 86 18.37 3.98 0.60
N PRO A 87 18.54 4.17 1.93
CA PRO A 87 19.82 3.96 2.58
C PRO A 87 20.23 2.50 2.39
N THR A 88 21.28 2.28 1.59
CA THR A 88 21.84 0.94 1.40
C THR A 88 22.59 0.55 2.67
N GLY A 89 21.87 -0.05 3.62
CA GLY A 89 22.45 -0.54 4.86
C GLY A 89 21.59 -0.39 6.11
N GLU A 90 20.40 0.22 6.02
CA GLU A 90 19.54 0.39 7.19
C GLU A 90 18.44 -0.68 7.27
N THR A 91 17.96 -0.92 8.49
CA THR A 91 17.01 -1.99 8.79
C THR A 91 15.64 -1.69 8.17
N PRO A 92 14.74 -2.69 8.03
CA PRO A 92 13.39 -2.44 7.53
C PRO A 92 12.59 -1.37 8.27
N ALA A 93 12.96 -1.03 9.52
CA ALA A 93 12.35 0.06 10.28
C ALA A 93 12.78 1.43 9.76
N ASP A 94 14.05 1.59 9.42
CA ASP A 94 14.62 2.87 8.98
C ASP A 94 14.10 3.25 7.57
N VAL A 95 13.95 2.25 6.70
CA VAL A 95 13.29 2.42 5.39
C VAL A 95 11.84 2.87 5.56
N LEU A 96 11.12 2.34 6.56
CA LEU A 96 9.73 2.72 6.82
C LEU A 96 9.61 4.15 7.36
N ASP A 97 10.55 4.59 8.20
CA ASP A 97 10.59 5.96 8.71
C ASP A 97 10.95 6.96 7.61
N PHE A 98 11.93 6.65 6.75
CA PHE A 98 12.22 7.46 5.56
C PHE A 98 10.98 7.62 4.67
N PHE A 99 10.25 6.53 4.39
CA PHE A 99 9.04 6.59 3.58
C PHE A 99 7.95 7.47 4.23
N ARG A 100 7.80 7.41 5.55
CA ARG A 100 6.85 8.24 6.30
C ARG A 100 7.21 9.72 6.26
N GLU A 101 8.49 10.06 6.38
CA GLU A 101 8.94 11.45 6.38
C GLU A 101 8.92 12.08 4.99
N THR A 102 9.26 11.31 3.97
CA THR A 102 9.45 11.80 2.60
C THR A 102 8.16 11.81 1.79
N PHE A 103 7.31 10.80 1.92
CA PHE A 103 6.19 10.58 1.00
C PHE A 103 4.80 10.68 1.62
N LEU A 104 4.66 10.68 2.95
CA LEU A 104 3.37 10.98 3.56
C LEU A 104 3.24 12.50 3.77
N PRO A 105 2.13 13.12 3.37
CA PRO A 105 1.89 14.52 3.69
C PRO A 105 1.87 14.67 5.22
N ARG A 106 2.66 15.62 5.74
CA ARG A 106 2.61 16.00 7.16
C ARG A 106 1.16 16.35 7.48
N THR A 107 0.48 15.47 8.22
CA THR A 107 -0.88 15.75 8.65
C THR A 107 -0.86 17.06 9.41
N ASN A 108 -1.78 17.96 9.04
CA ASN A 108 -1.84 19.34 9.46
C ASN A 108 -2.25 19.40 10.95
N ARG A 109 -1.33 19.07 11.86
CA ARG A 109 -1.54 19.15 13.32
C ARG A 109 -0.64 20.17 14.03
N GLU A 110 0.17 20.92 13.28
CA GLU A 110 1.09 21.92 13.85
C GLU A 110 0.71 23.38 13.55
N ARG A 111 -0.48 23.66 12.97
CA ARG A 111 -0.99 25.05 12.83
C ARG A 111 -1.98 25.50 13.93
N ALA A 112 -2.17 24.72 14.98
CA ALA A 112 -3.09 25.06 16.09
C ALA A 112 -2.38 25.41 17.42
N GLY A 113 -1.09 25.76 17.38
CA GLY A 113 -0.35 26.16 18.58
C GLY A 113 0.82 27.08 18.24
N GLY A 114 0.53 28.36 17.97
CA GLY A 114 1.56 29.33 17.64
C GLY A 114 1.03 30.76 17.59
N VAL A 115 0.89 31.33 18.79
CA VAL A 115 0.83 32.77 19.18
C VAL A 115 -0.27 33.63 18.56
#